data_AF-A0A2G7FKP9-F1
#
_entry.id   AF-A0A2G7FKP9-F1
#
_cell.length_a   1.000
_cell.length_b   1.000
_cell.length_c   1.000
_cell.angle_alpha   90.00
_cell.angle_beta   90.00
_cell.angle_gamma   90.00
#
_symmetry.space_group_name_H-M   'P 1'
#
loop_
_entity.id
_entity.type
_entity.pdbx_description
1 polymer ?
#
loop_
_entity_poly.entity_id
_entity_poly.type
_entity_poly.pdbx_seq_one_letter_code
_entity_poly.pdbx_strand_id
1 'polypeptide(L)'
;MVAFGANLDLIHSPSGKITPTLIPSMIRRAEEVSTSDGYYFTNQFKNRDALVGYETIGHELVQQVPEIDAFCGAVGTAGMVMGVARVLKAERPETLISVLEPASSPTITQGRPGTHHVEGIGIGIIPPLLDRQLYDEALAISEDEGRSMCRRLAREEGLLVGTSTGLNVVAAIELARKLGFGKTVVTVAADTGLKYEGRLVH
;
A
#
# COMPACT_ATOMS: atom_id res chain seq x y z
N MET A 1 -8.57 -0.04 17.83
CA MET A 1 -8.45 -1.45 18.22
C MET A 1 -9.04 -1.74 19.58
N VAL A 2 -8.53 -1.17 20.69
CA VAL A 2 -9.13 -1.38 22.04
C VAL A 2 -10.62 -0.99 22.10
N ALA A 3 -11.01 0.09 21.43
CA ALA A 3 -12.40 0.51 21.32
C ALA A 3 -13.34 -0.56 20.71
N PHE A 4 -12.81 -1.54 19.99
CA PHE A 4 -13.54 -2.67 19.42
C PHE A 4 -13.37 -3.97 20.24
N GLY A 5 -12.81 -3.89 21.45
CA GLY A 5 -12.61 -5.04 22.34
C GLY A 5 -11.35 -5.87 22.07
N ALA A 6 -10.42 -5.38 21.25
CA ALA A 6 -9.19 -6.11 20.95
C ALA A 6 -8.17 -6.03 22.10
N ASN A 7 -7.55 -7.17 22.42
CA ASN A 7 -6.33 -7.24 23.24
C ASN A 7 -5.13 -6.80 22.40
N LEU A 8 -4.23 -6.00 22.96
CA LEU A 8 -3.04 -5.50 22.28
C LEU A 8 -1.77 -6.12 22.85
N ASP A 9 -1.00 -6.76 21.98
CA ASP A 9 0.40 -7.09 22.23
C ASP A 9 1.28 -6.03 21.53
N LEU A 10 2.00 -5.23 22.32
CA LEU A 10 2.76 -4.08 21.83
C LEU A 10 4.24 -4.42 21.70
N ILE A 11 4.76 -4.38 20.47
CA ILE A 11 6.20 -4.47 20.21
C ILE A 11 6.77 -3.05 20.11
N HIS A 12 7.70 -2.73 21.00
CA HIS A 12 8.31 -1.41 21.04
C HIS A 12 9.23 -1.18 19.83
N SER A 13 9.07 -0.03 19.15
CA SER A 13 10.03 0.48 18.18
C SER A 13 10.85 1.59 18.83
N PRO A 14 12.16 1.37 19.12
CA PRO A 14 12.99 2.35 19.83
C PRO A 14 13.10 3.70 19.12
N SER A 15 13.01 3.71 17.79
CA SER A 15 13.11 4.93 16.97
C SER A 15 11.76 5.60 16.74
N GLY A 16 10.65 4.96 17.09
CA GLY A 16 9.29 5.37 16.69
C GLY A 16 9.02 5.23 15.19
N LYS A 17 9.96 4.62 14.44
CA LYS A 17 9.88 4.44 12.98
C LYS A 17 9.62 2.98 12.63
N ILE A 18 9.20 2.73 11.40
CA ILE A 18 9.18 1.39 10.81
C ILE A 18 10.60 1.09 10.34
N THR A 19 11.26 0.18 11.04
CA THR A 19 12.60 -0.32 10.70
C THR A 19 12.49 -1.60 9.88
N PRO A 20 13.57 -2.03 9.18
CA PRO A 20 13.55 -3.27 8.40
C PRO A 20 13.14 -4.52 9.17
N THR A 21 13.32 -4.53 10.49
CA THR A 21 13.10 -5.69 11.35
C THR A 21 11.79 -5.63 12.15
N LEU A 22 11.11 -4.47 12.19
CA LEU A 22 9.93 -4.28 13.03
C LEU A 22 8.75 -5.14 12.58
N ILE A 23 8.34 -5.05 11.32
CA ILE A 23 7.22 -5.87 10.82
C ILE A 23 7.57 -7.37 10.83
N PRO A 24 8.79 -7.79 10.43
CA PRO A 24 9.21 -9.18 10.60
C PRO A 24 9.16 -9.68 12.06
N SER A 25 9.46 -8.84 13.06
CA SER A 25 9.35 -9.26 14.47
C SER A 25 7.89 -9.38 14.91
N MET A 26 7.02 -8.49 14.45
CA MET A 26 5.57 -8.58 14.68
C MET A 26 4.97 -9.86 14.07
N ILE A 27 5.41 -10.25 12.86
CA ILE A 27 5.00 -11.52 12.23
C ILE A 27 5.43 -12.71 13.08
N ARG A 28 6.70 -12.79 13.49
CA ARG A 28 7.20 -13.88 14.34
C ARG A 28 6.44 -13.97 15.66
N ARG A 29 6.17 -12.82 16.30
CA ARG A 29 5.39 -12.78 17.54
C ARG A 29 3.96 -13.29 17.33
N ALA A 30 3.31 -12.92 16.23
CA ALA A 30 1.98 -13.42 15.90
C ALA A 30 1.99 -14.93 15.63
N GLU A 31 3.01 -15.45 14.95
CA GLU A 31 3.22 -16.89 14.74
C GLU A 31 3.37 -17.62 16.09
N GLU A 32 4.21 -17.12 17.00
CA GLU A 32 4.38 -17.68 18.34
C GLU A 32 3.07 -17.72 19.13
N VAL A 33 2.34 -16.61 19.21
CA VAL A 33 1.06 -16.53 19.94
C VAL A 33 0.03 -17.48 19.34
N SER A 34 0.02 -17.64 18.01
CA SER A 34 -0.93 -18.51 17.34
C SER A 34 -0.75 -20.01 17.62
N THR A 35 0.37 -20.41 18.23
CA THR A 35 0.57 -21.81 18.65
C THR A 35 -0.25 -22.21 19.87
N SER A 36 -0.84 -21.23 20.57
CA SER A 36 -1.71 -21.46 21.73
C SER A 36 -3.16 -21.76 21.31
N ASP A 37 -3.88 -22.52 22.13
CA ASP A 37 -5.29 -22.82 21.90
C ASP A 37 -6.15 -21.54 21.90
N GLY A 38 -7.20 -21.54 21.06
CA GLY A 38 -8.16 -20.43 20.97
C GLY A 38 -7.76 -19.29 20.04
N TYR A 39 -6.64 -19.41 19.31
CA TYR A 39 -6.23 -18.44 18.29
C TYR A 39 -6.39 -18.99 16.88
N TYR A 40 -6.76 -18.10 15.95
CA TYR A 40 -6.72 -18.36 14.51
C TYR A 40 -5.75 -17.38 13.86
N PHE A 41 -4.68 -17.88 13.23
CA PHE A 41 -3.69 -17.03 12.58
C PHE A 41 -4.13 -16.63 11.17
N THR A 42 -4.62 -15.40 11.03
CA THR A 42 -5.11 -14.87 9.75
C THR A 42 -4.02 -14.73 8.69
N ASN A 43 -2.75 -14.59 9.11
CA ASN A 43 -1.56 -14.56 8.27
C ASN A 43 -1.69 -13.73 6.99
N GLN A 44 -2.01 -12.44 7.12
CA GLN A 44 -2.30 -11.55 5.98
C GLN A 44 -1.19 -11.47 4.91
N PHE A 45 0.04 -11.86 5.23
CA PHE A 45 1.18 -11.87 4.30
C PHE A 45 1.25 -13.13 3.43
N LYS A 46 0.54 -14.20 3.79
CA LYS A 46 0.49 -15.46 3.03
C LYS A 46 -0.94 -15.88 2.66
N ASN A 47 -1.95 -15.27 3.26
CA ASN A 47 -3.35 -15.58 2.98
C ASN A 47 -3.76 -15.06 1.59
N ARG A 48 -4.02 -15.99 0.67
CA ARG A 48 -4.41 -15.71 -0.71
C ARG A 48 -5.86 -15.25 -0.85
N ASP A 49 -6.69 -15.39 0.18
CA ASP A 49 -8.06 -14.87 0.18
C ASP A 49 -8.07 -13.35 0.01
N ALA A 50 -7.02 -12.66 0.45
CA ALA A 50 -6.85 -11.23 0.20
C ALA A 50 -6.82 -10.91 -1.29
N LEU A 51 -6.19 -11.75 -2.13
CA LEU A 51 -6.15 -11.53 -3.58
C LEU A 51 -7.56 -11.54 -4.16
N VAL A 52 -8.37 -12.53 -3.80
CA VAL A 52 -9.76 -12.67 -4.25
C VAL A 52 -10.62 -11.53 -3.69
N GLY A 53 -10.47 -11.19 -2.42
CA GLY A 53 -11.23 -10.10 -1.78
C GLY A 53 -10.97 -8.73 -2.42
N TYR A 54 -9.75 -8.48 -2.89
CA TYR A 54 -9.41 -7.23 -3.58
C TYR A 54 -9.72 -7.22 -5.08
N GLU A 55 -10.07 -8.37 -5.70
CA GLU A 55 -10.58 -8.39 -7.09
C GLU A 55 -11.86 -7.54 -7.22
N THR A 56 -12.66 -7.40 -6.15
CA THR A 56 -13.84 -6.53 -6.15
C THR A 56 -13.51 -5.09 -6.58
N ILE A 57 -12.39 -4.52 -6.11
CA ILE A 57 -11.96 -3.18 -6.54
C ILE A 57 -11.65 -3.19 -8.05
N GLY A 58 -10.97 -4.23 -8.55
CA GLY A 58 -10.68 -4.37 -9.98
C GLY A 58 -11.95 -4.42 -10.83
N HIS A 59 -12.96 -5.17 -10.40
CA HIS A 59 -14.25 -5.24 -11.09
C HIS A 59 -15.01 -3.92 -11.07
N GLU A 60 -15.03 -3.22 -9.92
CA GLU A 60 -15.61 -1.88 -9.80
C GLU A 60 -14.93 -0.90 -10.76
N LEU A 61 -13.60 -0.92 -10.85
CA LEU A 61 -12.85 -0.09 -11.78
C LEU A 61 -13.21 -0.38 -13.25
N VAL A 62 -13.27 -1.66 -13.63
CA VAL A 62 -13.66 -2.05 -14.99
C VAL A 62 -15.08 -1.58 -15.33
N GLN A 63 -15.99 -1.60 -14.37
CA GLN A 63 -17.37 -1.17 -14.54
C GLN A 63 -17.52 0.36 -14.59
N GLN A 64 -16.78 1.09 -13.74
CA GLN A 64 -17.01 2.52 -13.50
C GLN A 64 -16.12 3.43 -14.34
N VAL A 65 -14.95 2.94 -14.78
CA VAL A 65 -13.97 3.74 -15.51
C VAL A 65 -13.89 3.25 -16.96
N PRO A 66 -14.28 4.06 -17.95
CA PRO A 66 -14.29 3.62 -19.35
C PRO A 66 -12.94 3.15 -19.88
N GLU A 67 -11.84 3.83 -19.55
CA GLU A 67 -10.48 3.51 -19.98
C GLU A 67 -9.50 3.70 -18.81
N ILE A 68 -8.55 2.77 -18.65
CA ILE A 68 -7.52 2.82 -17.60
C ILE A 68 -6.19 2.51 -18.27
N ASP A 69 -5.36 3.53 -18.46
CA ASP A 69 -4.03 3.38 -19.07
C ASP A 69 -3.00 2.94 -18.04
N ALA A 70 -3.14 3.37 -16.78
CA ALA A 70 -2.32 2.87 -15.68
C ALA A 70 -3.09 2.74 -14.37
N PHE A 71 -2.67 1.77 -13.57
CA PHE A 71 -3.04 1.62 -12.18
C PHE A 71 -1.77 1.58 -11.31
N CYS A 72 -1.79 2.29 -10.19
CA CYS A 72 -0.69 2.23 -9.23
C CYS A 72 -1.17 2.09 -7.79
N GLY A 73 -0.35 1.45 -6.95
CA GLY A 73 -0.64 1.33 -5.53
C GLY A 73 0.55 0.91 -4.69
N ALA A 74 0.64 1.46 -3.48
CA ALA A 74 1.69 1.17 -2.53
C ALA A 74 1.55 -0.22 -1.90
N VAL A 75 2.69 -0.86 -1.65
CA VAL A 75 2.77 -2.26 -1.26
C VAL A 75 3.01 -2.41 0.25
N GLY A 76 1.98 -2.92 0.94
CA GLY A 76 2.08 -3.53 2.26
C GLY A 76 2.16 -5.05 2.14
N THR A 77 1.01 -5.73 2.24
CA THR A 77 0.92 -7.18 2.02
C THR A 77 0.98 -7.57 0.53
N ALA A 78 0.91 -6.61 -0.39
CA ALA A 78 0.67 -6.76 -1.83
C ALA A 78 -0.75 -7.22 -2.23
N GLY A 79 -1.60 -7.66 -1.29
CA GLY A 79 -2.92 -8.21 -1.59
C GLY A 79 -3.79 -7.33 -2.48
N MET A 80 -3.87 -6.03 -2.16
CA MET A 80 -4.70 -5.08 -2.91
C MET A 80 -4.24 -4.91 -4.35
N VAL A 81 -2.97 -4.55 -4.55
CA VAL A 81 -2.46 -4.28 -5.91
C VAL A 81 -2.51 -5.54 -6.76
N MET A 82 -2.22 -6.71 -6.19
CA MET A 82 -2.26 -7.98 -6.91
C MET A 82 -3.68 -8.43 -7.24
N GLY A 83 -4.65 -8.26 -6.32
CA GLY A 83 -6.06 -8.54 -6.59
C GLY A 83 -6.60 -7.66 -7.74
N VAL A 84 -6.35 -6.36 -7.67
CA VAL A 84 -6.75 -5.42 -8.73
C VAL A 84 -6.03 -5.74 -10.05
N ALA A 85 -4.72 -5.99 -10.01
CA ALA A 85 -3.93 -6.28 -11.21
C ALA A 85 -4.39 -7.56 -11.92
N ARG A 86 -4.84 -8.59 -11.20
CA ARG A 86 -5.38 -9.81 -11.83
C ARG A 86 -6.61 -9.51 -12.68
N VAL A 87 -7.53 -8.69 -12.18
CA VAL A 87 -8.72 -8.28 -12.95
C VAL A 87 -8.33 -7.39 -14.12
N LEU A 88 -7.49 -6.36 -13.88
CA LEU A 88 -7.08 -5.45 -14.94
C LEU A 88 -6.29 -6.16 -16.04
N LYS A 89 -5.35 -7.05 -15.72
CA LYS A 89 -4.62 -7.81 -16.76
C LYS A 89 -5.52 -8.79 -17.53
N ALA A 90 -6.59 -9.29 -16.92
CA ALA A 90 -7.54 -10.17 -17.60
C ALA A 90 -8.49 -9.41 -18.54
N GLU A 91 -9.04 -8.28 -18.08
CA GLU A 91 -10.08 -7.52 -18.80
C GLU A 91 -9.50 -6.39 -19.66
N ARG A 92 -8.33 -5.87 -19.29
CA ARG A 92 -7.64 -4.69 -19.87
C ARG A 92 -6.12 -4.92 -19.90
N PRO A 93 -5.63 -5.89 -20.69
CA PRO A 93 -4.24 -6.35 -20.65
C PRO A 93 -3.19 -5.26 -20.89
N GLU A 94 -3.57 -4.20 -21.62
CA GLU A 94 -2.72 -3.05 -21.92
C GLU A 94 -2.55 -2.07 -20.73
N THR A 95 -3.31 -2.22 -19.64
CA THR A 95 -3.16 -1.36 -18.47
C THR A 95 -1.79 -1.60 -17.82
N LEU A 96 -1.04 -0.50 -17.69
CA LEU A 96 0.24 -0.47 -16.97
C LEU A 96 0.00 -0.57 -15.47
N ILE A 97 0.61 -1.53 -14.79
CA ILE A 97 0.50 -1.74 -13.36
C ILE A 97 1.84 -1.37 -12.69
N SER A 98 1.79 -0.36 -11.81
CA SER A 98 2.94 0.10 -11.02
C SER A 98 2.77 -0.20 -9.54
N VAL A 99 3.74 -0.89 -8.94
CA VAL A 99 3.80 -1.09 -7.48
C VAL A 99 4.65 -0.01 -6.82
N LEU A 100 4.23 0.50 -5.67
CA LEU A 100 4.90 1.62 -5.02
C LEU A 100 5.48 1.23 -3.65
N GLU A 101 6.59 1.86 -3.29
CA GLU A 101 7.23 1.73 -1.98
C GLU A 101 7.85 3.06 -1.51
N PRO A 102 8.17 3.21 -0.21
CA PRO A 102 8.88 4.39 0.26
C PRO A 102 10.32 4.44 -0.27
N ALA A 103 10.77 5.59 -0.77
CA ALA A 103 12.14 5.79 -1.24
C ALA A 103 13.21 5.61 -0.15
N SER A 104 12.84 5.77 1.11
CA SER A 104 13.70 5.52 2.27
C SER A 104 13.81 4.03 2.63
N SER A 105 12.97 3.15 2.05
CA SER A 105 13.04 1.70 2.21
C SER A 105 12.76 0.94 0.90
N PRO A 106 13.62 1.10 -0.12
CA PRO A 106 13.39 0.63 -1.49
C PRO A 106 13.70 -0.88 -1.66
N THR A 107 12.86 -1.73 -1.08
CA THR A 107 13.07 -3.19 -1.04
C THR A 107 12.77 -3.84 -2.39
N ILE A 108 11.74 -3.38 -3.10
CA ILE A 108 11.27 -3.91 -4.38
C ILE A 108 12.14 -3.36 -5.52
N THR A 109 12.46 -2.06 -5.50
CA THR A 109 13.20 -1.37 -6.57
C THR A 109 14.72 -1.55 -6.46
N GLN A 110 15.27 -1.58 -5.24
CA GLN A 110 16.72 -1.59 -5.02
C GLN A 110 17.21 -2.78 -4.17
N GLY A 111 16.33 -3.66 -3.72
CA GLY A 111 16.71 -4.84 -2.93
C GLY A 111 17.25 -4.52 -1.53
N ARG A 112 17.08 -3.28 -1.05
CA ARG A 112 17.58 -2.85 0.26
C ARG A 112 16.46 -2.26 1.12
N PRO A 113 16.19 -2.79 2.32
CA PRO A 113 15.24 -2.19 3.22
C PRO A 113 15.86 -0.98 3.94
N GLY A 114 15.02 -0.10 4.45
CA GLY A 114 15.43 1.05 5.23
C GLY A 114 14.37 1.44 6.24
N THR A 115 14.45 2.68 6.73
CA THR A 115 13.59 3.16 7.83
C THR A 115 12.70 4.30 7.36
N HIS A 116 11.41 4.23 7.67
CA HIS A 116 10.40 5.21 7.24
C HIS A 116 9.28 5.38 8.28
N HIS A 117 8.34 6.29 8.03
CA HIS A 117 7.15 6.46 8.87
C HIS A 117 5.84 6.28 8.12
N VAL A 118 5.87 5.91 6.83
CA VAL A 118 4.65 5.59 6.09
C VAL A 118 4.01 4.31 6.62
N GLU A 119 2.87 4.45 7.29
CA GLU A 119 2.15 3.31 7.85
C GLU A 119 1.45 2.48 6.74
N GLY A 120 1.35 1.17 6.98
CA GLY A 120 0.63 0.24 6.11
C GLY A 120 1.43 -0.31 4.93
N ILE A 121 2.63 0.18 4.66
CA ILE A 121 3.46 -0.23 3.50
C ILE A 121 4.93 -0.44 3.91
N GLY A 122 5.78 -0.90 2.99
CA GLY A 122 7.24 -0.89 3.18
C GLY A 122 7.72 -1.87 4.26
N ILE A 123 7.38 -3.15 4.14
CA ILE A 123 7.50 -4.10 5.26
C ILE A 123 8.92 -4.61 5.56
N GLY A 124 9.95 -4.09 4.89
CA GLY A 124 11.35 -4.48 5.05
C GLY A 124 11.76 -5.79 4.37
N ILE A 125 10.81 -6.48 3.72
CA ILE A 125 11.01 -7.68 2.90
C ILE A 125 10.10 -7.62 1.67
N ILE A 126 10.39 -8.41 0.64
CA ILE A 126 9.47 -8.59 -0.48
C ILE A 126 8.25 -9.41 0.03
N PRO A 127 7.01 -8.90 -0.07
CA PRO A 127 5.84 -9.62 0.42
C PRO A 127 5.62 -10.93 -0.35
N PRO A 128 5.27 -12.05 0.33
CA PRO A 128 5.04 -13.33 -0.35
C PRO A 128 3.91 -13.33 -1.38
N LEU A 129 2.93 -12.43 -1.23
CA LEU A 129 1.83 -12.28 -2.20
C LEU A 129 2.20 -11.43 -3.42
N LEU A 130 3.36 -10.75 -3.43
CA LEU A 130 3.78 -9.95 -4.57
C LEU A 130 4.20 -10.87 -5.73
N ASP A 131 3.51 -10.76 -6.85
CA ASP A 131 3.77 -11.54 -8.06
C ASP A 131 4.38 -10.66 -9.15
N ARG A 132 5.60 -10.97 -9.58
CA ARG A 132 6.32 -10.23 -10.62
C ARG A 132 5.60 -10.25 -11.98
N GLN A 133 4.75 -11.24 -12.22
CA GLN A 133 4.00 -11.37 -13.48
C GLN A 133 2.80 -10.40 -13.57
N LEU A 134 2.38 -9.83 -12.44
CA LEU A 134 1.18 -8.98 -12.38
C LEU A 134 1.48 -7.48 -12.40
N TYR A 135 2.75 -7.06 -12.38
CA TYR A 135 3.11 -5.65 -12.48
C TYR A 135 4.26 -5.40 -13.43
N ASP A 136 4.24 -4.23 -14.06
CA ASP A 136 5.17 -3.84 -15.11
C ASP A 136 6.40 -3.15 -14.50
N GLU A 137 6.19 -2.20 -13.59
CA GLU A 137 7.25 -1.45 -12.93
C GLU A 137 7.04 -1.26 -11.42
N ALA A 138 8.12 -0.91 -10.72
CA ALA A 138 8.11 -0.54 -9.32
C ALA A 138 8.68 0.86 -9.16
N LEU A 139 8.03 1.70 -8.34
CA LEU A 139 8.44 3.09 -8.10
C LEU A 139 8.67 3.34 -6.62
N ALA A 140 9.77 4.03 -6.32
CA ALA A 140 10.16 4.45 -4.98
C ALA A 140 9.77 5.92 -4.79
N ILE A 141 8.81 6.20 -3.92
CA ILE A 141 8.20 7.52 -3.75
C ILE A 141 8.69 8.18 -2.46
N SER A 142 9.00 9.47 -2.51
CA SER A 142 9.40 10.24 -1.34
C SER A 142 8.26 10.35 -0.32
N GLU A 143 8.57 10.07 0.94
CA GLU A 143 7.62 10.27 2.04
C GLU A 143 7.21 11.74 2.18
N ASP A 144 8.16 12.67 2.01
CA ASP A 144 7.91 14.11 2.11
C ASP A 144 6.96 14.60 1.01
N GLU A 145 7.12 14.06 -0.20
CA GLU A 145 6.20 14.37 -1.31
C GLU A 145 4.80 13.82 -1.04
N GLY A 146 4.69 12.59 -0.51
CA GLY A 146 3.38 12.06 -0.14
C GLY A 146 2.69 12.84 0.98
N ARG A 147 3.44 13.28 1.99
CA ARG A 147 2.91 14.15 3.06
C ARG A 147 2.44 15.49 2.51
N SER A 148 3.25 16.11 1.66
CA SER A 148 2.87 17.33 0.95
C SER A 148 1.60 17.11 0.11
N MET A 149 1.51 15.99 -0.59
CA MET A 149 0.33 15.63 -1.37
C MET A 149 -0.92 15.43 -0.51
N CYS A 150 -0.82 14.81 0.67
CA CYS A 150 -1.96 14.70 1.59
C CYS A 150 -2.51 16.08 1.99
N ARG A 151 -1.63 17.05 2.26
CA ARG A 151 -2.03 18.43 2.60
C ARG A 151 -2.71 19.12 1.42
N ARG A 152 -2.19 18.91 0.20
CA ARG A 152 -2.81 19.42 -1.03
C ARG A 152 -4.19 18.80 -1.26
N LEU A 153 -4.31 17.47 -1.17
CA LEU A 153 -5.59 16.76 -1.30
C LEU A 153 -6.63 17.28 -0.29
N ALA A 154 -6.25 17.52 0.95
CA ALA A 154 -7.17 18.07 1.95
C ALA A 154 -7.61 19.51 1.63
N ARG A 155 -6.68 20.35 1.14
CA ARG A 155 -6.92 21.78 0.90
C ARG A 155 -7.60 22.06 -0.44
N GLU A 156 -7.19 21.35 -1.49
CA GLU A 156 -7.55 21.59 -2.88
C GLU A 156 -8.76 20.72 -3.29
N GLU A 157 -8.84 19.48 -2.79
CA GLU A 157 -9.84 18.49 -3.21
C GLU A 157 -10.81 18.07 -2.09
N GLY A 158 -10.61 18.57 -0.86
CA GLY A 158 -11.43 18.18 0.30
C GLY A 158 -11.23 16.73 0.77
N LEU A 159 -10.13 16.09 0.36
CA LEU A 159 -9.83 14.69 0.66
C LEU A 159 -8.84 14.57 1.83
N LEU A 160 -9.36 14.23 3.01
CA LEU A 160 -8.53 13.97 4.20
C LEU A 160 -8.07 12.52 4.24
N VAL A 161 -6.84 12.27 3.80
CA VAL A 161 -6.28 10.91 3.56
C VAL A 161 -4.96 10.66 4.29
N GLY A 162 -4.60 9.38 4.48
CA GLY A 162 -3.32 8.95 5.05
C GLY A 162 -2.12 9.02 4.09
N THR A 163 -0.90 8.98 4.64
CA THR A 163 0.35 9.21 3.89
C THR A 163 0.55 8.25 2.70
N SER A 164 0.16 6.97 2.83
CA SER A 164 0.25 6.00 1.73
C SER A 164 -0.61 6.39 0.52
N THR A 165 -1.77 7.03 0.76
CA THR A 165 -2.58 7.65 -0.31
C THR A 165 -1.85 8.81 -0.96
N GLY A 166 -1.14 9.63 -0.17
CA GLY A 166 -0.28 10.68 -0.71
C GLY A 166 0.77 10.14 -1.68
N LEU A 167 1.49 9.08 -1.30
CA LEU A 167 2.43 8.39 -2.19
C LEU A 167 1.76 7.90 -3.48
N ASN A 168 0.59 7.26 -3.34
CA ASN A 168 -0.22 6.77 -4.46
C ASN A 168 -0.54 7.90 -5.46
N VAL A 169 -1.02 9.04 -4.98
CA VAL A 169 -1.40 10.18 -5.83
C VAL A 169 -0.18 10.86 -6.46
N VAL A 170 0.95 10.96 -5.74
CA VAL A 170 2.22 11.44 -6.31
C VAL A 170 2.61 10.57 -7.52
N ALA A 171 2.65 9.25 -7.33
CA ALA A 171 2.99 8.33 -8.42
C ALA A 171 1.99 8.39 -9.57
N ALA A 172 0.69 8.50 -9.27
CA ALA A 172 -0.34 8.61 -10.31
C ALA A 172 -0.16 9.87 -11.18
N ILE A 173 0.18 11.02 -10.56
CA ILE A 173 0.47 12.26 -11.29
C ILE A 173 1.73 12.12 -12.14
N GLU A 174 2.77 11.47 -11.63
CA GLU A 174 3.99 11.21 -12.41
C GLU A 174 3.73 10.29 -13.62
N LEU A 175 2.96 9.22 -13.43
CA LEU A 175 2.56 8.32 -14.50
C LEU A 175 1.70 9.05 -15.54
N ALA A 176 0.74 9.88 -15.11
CA ALA A 176 -0.09 10.68 -16.02
C ALA A 176 0.76 11.63 -16.87
N ARG A 177 1.79 12.26 -16.28
CA ARG A 177 2.74 13.11 -17.03
C ARG A 177 3.54 12.31 -18.05
N LYS A 178 3.97 11.09 -17.71
CA LYS A 178 4.72 10.20 -18.62
C LYS A 178 3.86 9.70 -19.79
N LEU A 179 2.61 9.33 -19.52
CA LEU A 179 1.67 8.80 -20.52
C LEU A 179 1.16 9.88 -21.47
N GLY A 180 1.04 11.13 -20.99
CA GLY A 180 0.65 12.28 -21.80
C GLY A 180 -0.85 12.59 -21.75
N PHE A 181 -1.26 13.54 -22.58
CA PHE A 181 -2.62 14.08 -22.57
C PHE A 181 -3.67 13.03 -22.96
N GLY A 182 -4.83 13.07 -22.30
CA GLY A 182 -5.96 12.17 -22.58
C GLY A 182 -5.85 10.79 -21.93
N LYS A 183 -4.78 10.52 -21.18
CA LYS A 183 -4.53 9.24 -20.51
C LYS A 183 -5.08 9.22 -19.08
N THR A 184 -5.64 8.09 -18.67
CA THR A 184 -6.30 7.91 -17.38
C THR A 184 -5.45 7.03 -16.46
N VAL A 185 -5.09 7.58 -15.31
CA VAL A 185 -4.37 6.86 -14.24
C VAL A 185 -5.25 6.73 -13.02
N VAL A 186 -5.35 5.51 -12.49
CA VAL A 186 -6.17 5.19 -11.32
C VAL A 186 -5.27 4.77 -10.15
N THR A 187 -5.63 5.20 -8.94
CA THR A 187 -5.00 4.74 -7.71
C THR A 187 -6.02 4.69 -6.58
N VAL A 188 -5.63 4.20 -5.40
CA VAL A 188 -6.52 3.96 -4.25
C VAL A 188 -6.20 4.92 -3.11
N ALA A 189 -7.24 5.54 -2.55
CA ALA A 189 -7.16 6.18 -1.24
C ALA A 189 -7.34 5.12 -0.15
N ALA A 190 -6.25 4.76 0.52
CA ALA A 190 -6.20 3.58 1.40
C ALA A 190 -6.97 3.78 2.71
N ASP A 191 -6.87 4.98 3.30
CA ASP A 191 -7.61 5.32 4.52
C ASP A 191 -7.71 6.83 4.77
N THR A 192 -8.45 7.17 5.83
CA THR A 192 -8.69 8.54 6.28
C THR A 192 -7.47 9.14 7.01
N GLY A 193 -7.25 10.43 6.77
CA GLY A 193 -6.23 11.24 7.43
C GLY A 193 -6.46 11.45 8.94
N LEU A 194 -7.67 11.16 9.46
CA LEU A 194 -8.03 11.36 10.87
C LEU A 194 -7.12 10.62 11.85
N LYS A 195 -6.53 9.48 11.44
CA LYS A 195 -5.61 8.72 12.29
C LYS A 195 -4.24 9.39 12.46
N TYR A 196 -3.96 10.43 11.68
CA TYR A 196 -2.64 11.00 11.49
C TYR A 196 -2.57 12.49 11.82
N GLU A 197 -3.58 13.08 12.47
CA GLU A 197 -3.68 14.52 12.75
C GLU A 197 -2.42 15.13 13.40
N GLY A 198 -1.71 14.38 14.26
CA GLY A 198 -0.43 14.85 14.86
C GLY A 198 0.82 14.60 14.00
N ARG A 199 0.75 13.74 12.99
CA ARG A 199 1.91 13.32 12.17
C ARG A 199 1.87 13.88 10.75
N LEU A 200 0.74 14.37 10.26
CA LEU A 200 0.63 15.06 8.97
C LEU A 200 0.98 16.55 9.05
N VAL A 201 1.03 17.13 10.26
CA VAL A 201 1.25 18.57 10.49
C VAL A 201 2.73 18.95 10.50
N HIS A 202 3.62 17.98 10.72
CA HIS A 202 5.08 18.13 10.62
C HIS A 202 5.59 17.41 9.38
#